data_AF-F8NBS8-F1
#
_entry.id   AF-F8NBS8-F1
#
_cell.length_a   1.000
_cell.length_b   1.000
_cell.length_c   1.000
_cell.angle_alpha   90.00
_cell.angle_beta   90.00
_cell.angle_gamma   90.00
#
_symmetry.space_group_name_H-M   'P 1'
#
loop_
_entity.id
_entity.type
_entity.pdbx_description
1 polymer ?
#
loop_
_entity_poly.entity_id
_entity_poly.type
_entity_poly.pdbx_seq_one_letter_code
_entity_poly.pdbx_strand_id
1 'polypeptide(L)'
;MNTTTKNILDILWYVVLFMLIQIGSGLLLSIFHLSLTTASIITTVISSVITLLLFLKMRWTPVSRTWMQTRPWAVFVWVLVVVLGTLIPSQWLSEVMNIDMPKDMMKMLESLMKEPAGYIVIGILGPLAEEVVFRGAVLRKLLGMMPERWHWGAIAISAACFGLVHLNLAQGFHAFLIGLLLGWMYYRTGSILPGILFHWVNNSVAFIVYNLMPQLADAKLIDLFHGDSRMVTLSVIFSFFILVPGIYQLNVRMKKAA
;
A
#
# COMPACT_ATOMS: atom_id res chain seq x y z
N MET A 1 7.57 -8.09 -32.71
CA MET A 1 6.57 -7.88 -31.64
C MET A 1 6.23 -6.39 -31.58
N ASN A 2 4.94 -6.02 -31.58
CA ASN A 2 4.54 -4.60 -31.53
C ASN A 2 4.84 -3.99 -30.14
N THR A 3 5.06 -2.67 -30.08
CA THR A 3 5.41 -1.90 -28.87
C THR A 3 4.38 -2.07 -27.76
N THR A 4 3.09 -2.11 -28.08
CA THR A 4 2.01 -2.38 -27.12
C THR A 4 2.15 -3.77 -26.48
N THR A 5 2.38 -4.81 -27.29
CA THR A 5 2.58 -6.18 -26.79
C THR A 5 3.81 -6.25 -25.87
N LYS A 6 4.91 -5.59 -26.25
CA LYS A 6 6.10 -5.50 -25.41
C LYS A 6 5.80 -4.84 -24.06
N ASN A 7 5.07 -3.73 -24.06
CA ASN A 7 4.73 -3.01 -22.83
C ASN A 7 3.83 -3.84 -21.90
N ILE A 8 2.87 -4.59 -22.45
CA ILE A 8 2.03 -5.51 -21.67
C ILE A 8 2.88 -6.63 -21.06
N LEU A 9 3.78 -7.23 -21.83
CA LEU A 9 4.69 -8.26 -21.33
C LEU A 9 5.63 -7.72 -20.25
N ASP A 10 6.12 -6.48 -20.39
CA ASP A 10 6.92 -5.82 -19.37
C ASP A 10 6.13 -5.66 -18.05
N ILE A 11 4.86 -5.23 -18.12
CA ILE A 11 4.00 -5.09 -16.92
C ILE A 11 3.78 -6.43 -16.24
N LEU A 12 3.43 -7.47 -17.01
CA LEU A 12 3.26 -8.83 -16.49
C LEU A 12 4.57 -9.32 -15.86
N TRP A 13 5.70 -9.05 -16.52
CA TRP A 13 7.01 -9.41 -16.02
C TRP A 13 7.35 -8.72 -14.70
N TYR A 14 7.02 -7.44 -14.52
CA TYR A 14 7.26 -6.73 -13.26
C TYR A 14 6.52 -7.40 -12.09
N VAL A 15 5.25 -7.76 -12.29
CA VAL A 15 4.43 -8.41 -11.24
C VAL A 15 4.93 -9.83 -10.97
N VAL A 16 5.19 -10.61 -12.02
CA VAL A 16 5.71 -11.99 -11.88
C VAL A 16 7.07 -11.99 -11.20
N LEU A 17 7.98 -11.11 -11.60
CA LEU A 17 9.30 -11.00 -11.01
C LEU A 17 9.24 -10.59 -9.54
N PHE A 18 8.37 -9.64 -9.18
CA PHE A 18 8.15 -9.28 -7.78
C PHE A 18 7.70 -10.48 -6.93
N MET A 19 6.76 -11.28 -7.44
CA MET A 19 6.30 -12.51 -6.78
C MET A 19 7.41 -13.57 -6.71
N LEU A 20 8.17 -13.77 -7.78
CA LEU A 20 9.27 -14.73 -7.82
C LEU A 20 10.38 -14.37 -6.83
N ILE A 21 10.70 -13.09 -6.67
CA ILE A 21 11.69 -12.64 -5.68
C ILE A 21 11.21 -12.97 -4.25
N GLN A 22 9.93 -12.74 -3.94
CA GLN A 22 9.36 -13.07 -2.63
C GLN A 22 9.33 -14.58 -2.37
N ILE A 23 8.76 -15.35 -3.29
CA ILE A 23 8.64 -16.81 -3.18
C ILE A 23 10.02 -17.46 -3.13
N GLY A 24 10.92 -17.07 -4.01
CA GLY A 24 12.29 -17.59 -4.05
C GLY A 24 13.07 -17.30 -2.76
N SER A 25 12.92 -16.09 -2.21
CA SER A 25 13.54 -15.74 -0.92
C SER A 25 12.95 -16.54 0.25
N GLY A 26 11.64 -16.84 0.22
CA GLY A 26 10.97 -17.68 1.22
C GLY A 26 11.42 -19.14 1.15
N LEU A 27 11.47 -19.72 -0.05
CA LEU A 27 11.91 -21.10 -0.27
C LEU A 27 13.38 -21.28 0.14
N LEU A 28 14.25 -20.31 -0.19
CA LEU A 28 15.65 -20.36 0.24
C LEU A 28 15.76 -20.44 1.77
N LEU A 29 14.98 -19.64 2.49
CA LEU A 29 15.03 -19.62 3.96
C LEU A 29 14.40 -20.85 4.62
N SER A 30 13.46 -21.53 3.96
CA SER A 30 12.84 -22.75 4.52
C SER A 30 13.84 -23.89 4.75
N ILE A 31 15.02 -23.84 4.13
CA ILE A 31 16.10 -24.84 4.29
C ILE A 31 16.83 -24.66 5.64
N PHE A 32 16.79 -23.46 6.22
CA PHE A 32 17.59 -23.11 7.41
C PHE A 32 16.91 -23.43 8.75
N HIS A 33 15.79 -24.16 8.77
CA HIS A 33 15.03 -24.55 9.98
C HIS A 33 14.80 -23.39 10.98
N LEU A 34 14.63 -22.17 10.47
CA LEU A 34 14.36 -20.99 11.28
C LEU A 34 12.91 -21.00 11.80
N SER A 35 12.64 -20.22 12.86
CA SER A 35 11.26 -19.95 13.26
C SER A 35 10.52 -19.26 12.10
N LEU A 36 9.20 -19.50 11.98
CA LEU A 36 8.40 -18.90 10.92
C LEU A 36 8.48 -17.37 10.91
N THR A 37 8.40 -16.73 12.08
CA THR A 37 8.51 -15.27 12.22
C THR A 37 9.87 -14.76 11.75
N THR A 38 10.97 -15.39 12.19
CA THR A 38 12.32 -15.00 11.80
C THR A 38 12.54 -15.18 10.30
N ALA A 39 12.08 -16.31 9.74
CA ALA A 39 12.14 -16.57 8.31
C ALA A 39 11.36 -15.49 7.53
N SER A 40 10.12 -15.18 7.91
CA SER A 40 9.31 -14.15 7.24
C SER A 40 9.98 -12.77 7.28
N ILE A 41 10.54 -12.34 8.42
CA ILE A 41 11.24 -11.05 8.52
C ILE A 41 12.43 -11.01 7.54
N ILE A 42 13.30 -12.02 7.58
CA ILE A 42 14.49 -12.05 6.72
C ILE A 42 14.09 -12.16 5.24
N THR A 43 13.07 -12.98 4.91
CA THR A 43 12.51 -13.08 3.56
C THR A 43 12.03 -11.72 3.07
N THR A 44 11.26 -10.97 3.86
CA THR A 44 10.75 -9.66 3.46
C THR A 44 11.87 -8.64 3.31
N VAL A 45 12.88 -8.63 4.20
CA VAL A 45 14.06 -7.77 4.06
C VAL A 45 14.80 -8.06 2.75
N ILE A 46 15.17 -9.33 2.51
CA ILE A 46 15.94 -9.74 1.34
C ILE A 46 15.15 -9.44 0.06
N SER A 47 13.89 -9.87 -0.01
CA SER A 47 13.05 -9.69 -1.19
C SER A 47 12.78 -8.20 -1.49
N SER A 48 12.54 -7.37 -0.48
CA SER A 48 12.34 -5.93 -0.65
C SER A 48 13.63 -5.26 -1.12
N VAL A 49 14.79 -5.58 -0.52
CA VAL A 49 16.08 -5.01 -0.93
C VAL A 49 16.43 -5.41 -2.37
N ILE A 50 16.28 -6.69 -2.72
CA ILE A 50 16.51 -7.17 -4.10
C ILE A 50 15.57 -6.44 -5.06
N THR A 51 14.27 -6.34 -4.73
CA THR A 51 13.28 -5.66 -5.56
C THR A 51 13.66 -4.19 -5.78
N LEU A 52 13.98 -3.46 -4.71
CA LEU A 52 14.37 -2.05 -4.79
C LEU A 52 15.62 -1.88 -5.64
N LEU A 53 16.69 -2.62 -5.36
CA LEU A 53 17.94 -2.54 -6.11
C LEU A 53 17.74 -2.85 -7.59
N LEU A 54 16.97 -3.91 -7.90
CA LEU A 54 16.73 -4.34 -9.27
C LEU A 54 15.89 -3.31 -10.05
N PHE A 55 14.75 -2.89 -9.51
CA PHE A 55 13.85 -1.96 -10.21
C PHE A 55 14.48 -0.57 -10.42
N LEU A 56 15.29 -0.12 -9.47
CA LEU A 56 16.05 1.13 -9.59
C LEU A 56 17.21 1.00 -10.58
N LYS A 57 18.01 -0.08 -10.50
CA LYS A 57 19.15 -0.32 -11.41
C LYS A 57 18.69 -0.49 -12.86
N MET A 58 17.60 -1.21 -13.07
CA MET A 58 17.00 -1.41 -14.40
C MET A 58 16.23 -0.18 -14.90
N ARG A 59 16.11 0.88 -14.08
CA ARG A 59 15.41 2.13 -14.38
C ARG A 59 13.95 1.94 -14.80
N TRP A 60 13.31 0.86 -14.35
CA TRP A 60 11.87 0.67 -14.53
C TRP A 60 11.08 1.67 -13.69
N THR A 61 11.66 2.08 -12.55
CA THR A 61 11.16 3.17 -11.71
C THR A 61 12.18 4.31 -11.70
N PRO A 62 12.11 5.24 -12.67
CA PRO A 62 13.06 6.35 -12.73
C PRO A 62 12.84 7.30 -11.56
N VAL A 63 13.91 7.53 -10.79
CA VAL A 63 13.92 8.46 -9.65
C VAL A 63 14.21 9.87 -10.17
N SER A 64 13.29 10.79 -9.91
CA SER A 64 13.46 12.22 -10.21
C SER A 64 13.24 13.07 -8.96
N ARG A 65 14.05 14.12 -8.81
CA ARG A 65 13.87 15.14 -7.75
C ARG A 65 12.97 16.29 -8.19
N THR A 66 12.60 16.36 -9.47
CA THR A 66 11.87 17.51 -10.06
C THR A 66 10.60 17.86 -9.29
N TRP A 67 9.78 16.86 -8.96
CA TRP A 67 8.57 17.08 -8.18
C TRP A 67 8.87 17.58 -6.76
N MET A 68 9.87 17.02 -6.09
CA MET A 68 10.26 17.44 -4.75
C MET A 68 10.81 18.87 -4.70
N GLN A 69 11.48 19.31 -5.78
CA GLN A 69 12.00 20.67 -5.91
C GLN A 69 10.90 21.73 -5.99
N THR A 70 9.65 21.36 -6.32
CA THR A 70 8.49 22.26 -6.25
C THR A 70 8.05 22.59 -4.81
N ARG A 71 8.70 21.99 -3.80
CA ARG A 71 8.42 22.15 -2.37
C ARG A 71 6.94 21.85 -2.02
N PRO A 72 6.43 20.64 -2.32
CA PRO A 72 5.01 20.29 -2.18
C PRO A 72 4.60 20.01 -0.71
N TRP A 73 5.07 20.79 0.26
CA TRP A 73 4.87 20.54 1.70
C TRP A 73 3.39 20.44 2.10
N ALA A 74 2.55 21.30 1.50
CA ALA A 74 1.11 21.24 1.73
C ALA A 74 0.50 19.91 1.25
N VAL A 75 1.02 19.31 0.17
CA VAL A 75 0.56 17.99 -0.28
C VAL A 75 0.84 16.95 0.79
N PHE A 76 2.04 16.92 1.37
CA PHE A 76 2.36 15.96 2.43
C PHE A 76 1.47 16.12 3.67
N VAL A 77 1.20 17.36 4.11
CA VAL A 77 0.27 17.61 5.22
C VAL A 77 -1.12 17.06 4.90
N TRP A 78 -1.64 17.33 3.70
CA TRP A 78 -2.96 16.82 3.32
C TRP A 78 -2.97 15.30 3.08
N VAL A 79 -1.86 14.69 2.69
CA VAL A 79 -1.72 13.22 2.67
C VAL A 79 -1.86 12.65 4.08
N LEU A 80 -1.26 13.28 5.10
CA LEU A 80 -1.43 12.86 6.49
C LEU A 80 -2.88 13.01 6.96
N VAL A 81 -3.55 14.10 6.59
CA VAL A 81 -4.98 14.27 6.92
C VAL A 81 -5.83 13.20 6.24
N VAL A 82 -5.57 12.90 4.97
CA VAL A 82 -6.32 11.90 4.21
C VAL A 82 -6.09 10.50 4.77
N VAL A 83 -4.85 10.10 5.08
CA VAL A 83 -4.59 8.76 5.63
C VAL A 83 -5.28 8.56 6.98
N LEU A 84 -5.26 9.57 7.86
CA LEU A 84 -5.98 9.52 9.14
C LEU A 84 -7.51 9.48 8.92
N GLY A 85 -8.01 10.25 7.96
CA GLY A 85 -9.42 10.24 7.57
C GLY A 85 -9.89 8.92 6.95
N THR A 86 -9.00 8.11 6.38
CA THR A 86 -9.35 6.81 5.78
C THR A 86 -9.45 5.66 6.80
N LEU A 87 -8.82 5.76 7.97
CA LEU A 87 -8.69 4.62 8.90
C LEU A 87 -10.05 4.04 9.35
N ILE A 88 -10.92 4.89 9.91
CA ILE A 88 -12.24 4.45 10.41
C ILE A 88 -13.17 3.99 9.27
N PRO A 89 -13.32 4.72 8.15
CA PRO A 89 -14.13 4.24 7.03
C PRO A 89 -13.62 2.91 6.45
N SER A 90 -12.31 2.70 6.37
CA SER A 90 -11.74 1.43 5.91
C SER A 90 -12.06 0.27 6.85
N GLN A 91 -11.95 0.48 8.17
CA GLN A 91 -12.27 -0.55 9.16
C GLN A 91 -13.78 -0.88 9.14
N TRP A 92 -14.62 0.15 9.17
CA TRP A 92 -16.07 -0.01 9.06
C TRP A 92 -16.49 -0.77 7.79
N LEU A 93 -15.88 -0.43 6.64
CA LEU A 93 -16.17 -1.14 5.39
C LEU A 93 -15.77 -2.61 5.47
N SER A 94 -14.62 -2.93 6.07
CA SER A 94 -14.17 -4.32 6.25
C SER A 94 -15.17 -5.13 7.08
N GLU A 95 -15.71 -4.54 8.15
CA GLU A 95 -16.70 -5.16 9.02
C GLU A 95 -18.04 -5.39 8.32
N VAL A 96 -18.55 -4.38 7.61
CA VAL A 96 -19.81 -4.48 6.86
C VAL A 96 -19.73 -5.53 5.76
N MET A 97 -18.57 -5.63 5.09
CA MET A 97 -18.34 -6.61 4.04
C MET A 97 -18.06 -8.02 4.59
N ASN A 98 -17.87 -8.15 5.91
CA ASN A 98 -17.54 -9.40 6.60
C ASN A 98 -16.34 -10.14 5.97
N ILE A 99 -15.33 -9.37 5.56
CA ILE A 99 -14.10 -9.90 4.95
C ILE A 99 -13.04 -10.04 6.06
N ASP A 100 -13.19 -11.08 6.87
CA ASP A 100 -12.27 -11.33 7.97
C ASP A 100 -10.95 -11.94 7.46
N MET A 101 -9.84 -11.59 8.10
CA MET A 101 -8.55 -12.21 7.82
C MET A 101 -8.54 -13.67 8.30
N PRO A 102 -8.01 -14.63 7.52
CA PRO A 102 -7.83 -15.99 7.99
C PRO A 102 -6.99 -16.03 9.28
N LYS A 103 -7.41 -16.83 10.26
CA LYS A 103 -6.79 -16.89 11.60
C LYS A 103 -5.28 -17.16 11.56
N ASP A 104 -4.82 -17.99 10.65
CA ASP A 104 -3.39 -18.31 10.52
C ASP A 104 -2.57 -17.12 10.01
N MET A 105 -3.14 -16.34 9.08
CA MET A 105 -2.53 -15.09 8.60
C MET A 105 -2.53 -14.03 9.69
N MET A 106 -3.60 -13.94 10.48
CA MET A 106 -3.69 -12.99 11.60
C MET A 106 -2.63 -13.29 12.67
N LYS A 107 -2.51 -14.55 13.10
CA LYS A 107 -1.46 -14.99 14.04
C LYS A 107 -0.04 -14.71 13.52
N MET A 108 0.19 -14.90 12.23
CA MET A 108 1.48 -14.58 11.60
C MET A 108 1.72 -13.07 11.58
N LEU A 109 0.71 -12.27 11.25
CA LEU A 109 0.82 -10.81 11.28
C LEU A 109 1.09 -10.31 12.70
N GLU A 110 0.37 -10.82 13.70
CA GLU A 110 0.61 -10.56 15.11
C GLU A 110 2.03 -10.92 15.54
N SER A 111 2.55 -12.09 15.13
CA SER A 111 3.90 -12.51 15.50
C SER A 111 4.96 -11.59 14.90
N LEU A 112 4.74 -11.08 13.69
CA LEU A 112 5.59 -10.06 13.09
C LEU A 112 5.48 -8.72 13.83
N MET A 113 4.27 -8.29 14.18
CA MET A 113 4.03 -6.99 14.82
C MET A 113 4.54 -6.89 16.26
N LYS A 114 4.74 -8.03 16.94
CA LYS A 114 5.40 -8.11 18.26
C LYS A 114 6.91 -7.88 18.20
N GLU A 115 7.53 -8.13 17.05
CA GLU A 115 8.97 -7.97 16.88
C GLU A 115 9.31 -6.54 16.44
N PRO A 116 10.29 -5.86 17.04
CA PRO A 116 10.72 -4.53 16.58
C PRO A 116 11.16 -4.49 15.11
N ALA A 117 11.78 -5.58 14.64
CA ALA A 117 12.15 -5.74 13.23
C ALA A 117 10.92 -5.86 12.32
N GLY A 118 9.77 -6.26 12.86
CA GLY A 118 8.47 -6.26 12.19
C GLY A 118 8.07 -4.89 11.66
N TYR A 119 8.37 -3.81 12.40
CA TYR A 119 8.10 -2.45 11.93
C TYR A 119 8.92 -2.08 10.69
N ILE A 120 10.19 -2.52 10.62
CA ILE A 120 11.05 -2.25 9.47
C ILE A 120 10.48 -2.92 8.22
N VAL A 121 9.98 -4.15 8.33
CA VAL A 121 9.45 -4.89 7.18
C VAL A 121 8.04 -4.45 6.79
N ILE A 122 7.11 -4.33 7.74
CA ILE A 122 5.69 -3.98 7.49
C ILE A 122 5.52 -2.48 7.27
N GLY A 123 6.17 -1.66 8.08
CA GLY A 123 6.01 -0.21 8.05
C GLY A 123 6.80 0.44 6.91
N ILE A 124 8.03 -0.01 6.66
CA ILE A 124 8.98 0.74 5.81
C ILE A 124 9.29 0.00 4.50
N LEU A 125 9.90 -1.19 4.58
CA LEU A 125 10.45 -1.85 3.41
C LEU A 125 9.37 -2.37 2.45
N GLY A 126 8.31 -3.00 2.98
CA GLY A 126 7.17 -3.47 2.20
C GLY A 126 6.52 -2.33 1.39
N PRO A 127 6.02 -1.27 2.07
CA PRO A 127 5.45 -0.11 1.39
C PRO A 127 6.37 0.52 0.35
N LEU A 128 7.67 0.64 0.64
CA LEU A 128 8.63 1.21 -0.30
C LEU A 128 8.80 0.33 -1.54
N ALA A 129 8.98 -0.98 -1.37
CA ALA A 129 9.12 -1.92 -2.47
C ALA A 129 7.85 -1.96 -3.34
N GLU A 130 6.69 -2.00 -2.70
CA GLU A 130 5.39 -2.03 -3.38
C GLU A 130 5.13 -0.74 -4.16
N GLU A 131 5.40 0.44 -3.59
CA GLU A 131 5.26 1.71 -4.32
C GLU A 131 6.20 1.79 -5.53
N VAL A 132 7.44 1.29 -5.40
CA VAL A 132 8.40 1.23 -6.51
C VAL A 132 7.89 0.34 -7.63
N VAL A 133 7.33 -0.83 -7.31
CA VAL A 133 6.84 -1.79 -8.32
C VAL A 133 5.52 -1.32 -8.94
N PHE A 134 4.50 -1.08 -8.12
CA PHE A 134 3.15 -0.86 -8.62
C PHE A 134 2.94 0.55 -9.17
N ARG A 135 3.51 1.59 -8.53
CA ARG A 135 3.32 2.97 -9.00
C ARG A 135 4.45 3.37 -9.92
N GLY A 136 5.68 3.12 -9.47
CA GLY A 136 6.90 3.47 -10.17
C GLY A 136 7.09 2.77 -11.52
N ALA A 137 6.73 1.49 -11.63
CA ALA A 137 6.89 0.70 -12.84
C ALA A 137 5.54 0.36 -13.52
N VAL A 138 4.65 -0.39 -12.86
CA VAL A 138 3.39 -0.89 -13.47
C VAL A 138 2.48 0.25 -13.92
N LEU A 139 2.03 1.11 -13.00
CA LEU A 139 1.14 2.23 -13.32
C LEU A 139 1.79 3.22 -14.28
N ARG A 140 3.07 3.54 -14.08
CA ARG A 140 3.85 4.38 -15.00
C ARG A 140 3.78 3.87 -16.44
N LYS A 141 4.01 2.57 -16.63
CA LYS A 141 3.99 1.94 -17.96
C LYS A 141 2.57 1.93 -18.55
N LEU A 142 1.56 1.63 -17.74
CA LEU A 142 0.15 1.67 -18.15
C LEU A 142 -0.26 3.08 -18.62
N LEU A 143 0.08 4.12 -17.85
CA LEU A 143 -0.19 5.51 -18.20
C LEU A 143 0.57 5.97 -19.44
N GLY A 144 1.76 5.42 -19.71
CA GLY A 144 2.52 5.71 -20.93
C GLY A 144 2.00 5.02 -22.19
N MET A 145 1.22 3.95 -22.04
CA MET A 145 0.67 3.16 -23.15
C MET A 145 -0.79 3.50 -23.45
N MET A 146 -1.56 3.89 -22.43
CA MET A 146 -2.99 4.20 -22.57
C MET A 146 -3.21 5.68 -22.88
N PRO A 147 -4.25 6.03 -23.67
CA PRO A 147 -4.63 7.43 -23.85
C PRO A 147 -4.98 8.08 -22.51
N GLU A 148 -4.67 9.36 -22.34
CA GLU A 148 -4.84 10.06 -21.06
C GLU A 148 -6.28 10.00 -20.50
N ARG A 149 -7.31 10.00 -21.37
CA ARG A 149 -8.71 9.83 -20.97
C ARG A 149 -9.00 8.51 -20.23
N TRP A 150 -8.12 7.50 -20.37
CA TRP A 150 -8.21 6.18 -19.74
C TRP A 150 -7.34 6.04 -18.48
N HIS A 151 -6.84 7.14 -17.90
CA HIS A 151 -6.00 7.09 -16.70
C HIS A 151 -6.64 6.33 -15.53
N TRP A 152 -7.96 6.44 -15.32
CA TRP A 152 -8.66 5.66 -14.29
C TRP A 152 -8.63 4.16 -14.56
N GLY A 153 -8.65 3.73 -15.83
CA GLY A 153 -8.47 2.32 -16.20
C GLY A 153 -7.06 1.83 -15.87
N ALA A 154 -6.04 2.63 -16.15
CA ALA A 154 -4.65 2.33 -15.76
C ALA A 154 -4.49 2.23 -14.23
N ILE A 155 -5.09 3.17 -13.48
CA ILE A 155 -5.11 3.18 -12.01
C ILE A 155 -5.79 1.90 -11.48
N ALA A 156 -6.97 1.56 -12.01
CA ALA A 156 -7.72 0.39 -11.57
C ALA A 156 -6.97 -0.92 -11.84
N ILE A 157 -6.34 -1.07 -13.01
CA ILE A 157 -5.54 -2.26 -13.34
C ILE A 157 -4.34 -2.37 -12.41
N SER A 158 -3.62 -1.27 -12.17
CA SER A 158 -2.48 -1.28 -11.25
C SER A 158 -2.90 -1.60 -9.82
N ALA A 159 -4.02 -1.04 -9.34
CA ALA A 159 -4.57 -1.32 -8.02
C ALA A 159 -5.03 -2.78 -7.90
N ALA A 160 -5.60 -3.35 -8.96
CA ALA A 160 -5.99 -4.75 -9.00
C ALA A 160 -4.76 -5.67 -8.91
N CYS A 161 -3.71 -5.40 -9.68
CA CYS A 161 -2.45 -6.14 -9.56
C CYS A 161 -1.89 -6.05 -8.12
N PHE A 162 -1.94 -4.86 -7.51
CA PHE A 162 -1.48 -4.65 -6.13
C PHE A 162 -2.33 -5.42 -5.10
N GLY A 163 -3.65 -5.47 -5.24
CA GLY A 163 -4.50 -6.29 -4.38
C GLY A 163 -4.26 -7.79 -4.55
N LEU A 164 -4.13 -8.26 -5.80
CA LEU A 164 -4.00 -9.68 -6.11
C LEU A 164 -2.71 -10.32 -5.56
N VAL A 165 -1.61 -9.58 -5.46
CA VAL A 165 -0.34 -10.13 -4.94
C VAL A 165 -0.39 -10.48 -3.45
N HIS A 166 -1.40 -10.01 -2.70
CA HIS A 166 -1.56 -10.35 -1.27
C HIS A 166 -2.13 -11.75 -1.06
N LEU A 167 -2.67 -12.39 -2.11
CA LEU A 167 -3.17 -13.78 -2.08
C LEU A 167 -4.21 -14.08 -0.98
N ASN A 168 -4.88 -13.06 -0.46
CA ASN A 168 -5.99 -13.19 0.47
C ASN A 168 -6.99 -12.05 0.27
N LEU A 169 -8.28 -12.34 0.52
CA LEU A 169 -9.35 -11.41 0.19
C LEU A 169 -9.36 -10.16 1.08
N ALA A 170 -9.10 -10.31 2.38
CA ALA A 170 -9.10 -9.21 3.34
C ALA A 170 -8.06 -8.13 3.00
N GLN A 171 -6.78 -8.52 2.91
CA GLN A 171 -5.71 -7.60 2.55
C GLN A 171 -5.82 -7.17 1.09
N GLY A 172 -6.15 -8.08 0.17
CA GLY A 172 -6.24 -7.77 -1.25
C GLY A 172 -7.34 -6.76 -1.58
N PHE A 173 -8.49 -6.84 -0.91
CA PHE A 173 -9.58 -5.88 -1.06
C PHE A 173 -9.21 -4.51 -0.50
N HIS A 174 -8.64 -4.46 0.71
CA HIS A 174 -8.14 -3.22 1.29
C HIS A 174 -7.04 -2.57 0.42
N ALA A 175 -6.06 -3.37 -0.02
CA ALA A 175 -4.97 -2.96 -0.88
C ALA A 175 -5.46 -2.45 -2.24
N PHE A 176 -6.53 -3.03 -2.81
CA PHE A 176 -7.16 -2.52 -4.03
C PHE A 176 -7.71 -1.09 -3.81
N LEU A 177 -8.49 -0.87 -2.75
CA LEU A 177 -9.12 0.43 -2.47
C LEU A 177 -8.07 1.53 -2.20
N ILE A 178 -7.11 1.23 -1.32
CA ILE A 178 -5.97 2.13 -1.09
C ILE A 178 -5.17 2.29 -2.39
N GLY A 179 -5.05 1.23 -3.18
CA GLY A 179 -4.35 1.23 -4.45
C GLY A 179 -4.90 2.22 -5.47
N LEU A 180 -6.23 2.39 -5.52
CA LEU A 180 -6.87 3.42 -6.33
C LEU A 180 -6.44 4.83 -5.90
N LEU A 181 -6.41 5.08 -4.59
CA LEU A 181 -6.01 6.38 -4.03
C LEU A 181 -4.52 6.66 -4.29
N LEU A 182 -3.63 5.70 -4.05
CA LEU A 182 -2.20 5.83 -4.31
C LEU A 182 -1.93 6.04 -5.81
N GLY A 183 -2.64 5.31 -6.67
CA GLY A 183 -2.54 5.46 -8.11
C GLY A 183 -3.01 6.84 -8.61
N TRP A 184 -4.08 7.38 -8.03
CA TRP A 184 -4.53 8.75 -8.30
C TRP A 184 -3.48 9.79 -7.89
N MET A 185 -2.88 9.66 -6.71
CA MET A 185 -1.80 10.56 -6.26
C MET A 185 -0.59 10.49 -7.20
N TYR A 186 -0.21 9.29 -7.66
CA TYR A 186 0.85 9.12 -8.64
C TYR A 186 0.50 9.76 -9.98
N TYR A 187 -0.70 9.53 -10.52
CA TYR A 187 -1.14 10.13 -11.80
C TYR A 187 -1.07 11.66 -11.76
N ARG A 188 -1.48 12.26 -10.63
CA ARG A 188 -1.55 13.72 -10.46
C ARG A 188 -0.19 14.40 -10.24
N THR A 189 0.78 13.67 -9.69
CA THR A 189 2.09 14.25 -9.30
C THR A 189 3.25 13.75 -10.16
N GLY A 190 3.12 12.57 -10.77
CA GLY A 190 4.22 11.84 -11.40
C GLY A 190 5.26 11.33 -10.39
N SER A 191 4.97 11.40 -9.09
CA SER A 191 5.87 11.09 -7.99
C SER A 191 5.28 9.98 -7.12
N ILE A 192 6.12 9.04 -6.69
CA ILE A 192 5.73 7.99 -5.73
C ILE A 192 5.76 8.48 -4.28
N LEU A 193 6.35 9.65 -3.99
CA LEU A 193 6.54 10.13 -2.60
C LEU A 193 5.23 10.34 -1.82
N PRO A 194 4.15 10.93 -2.39
CA PRO A 194 2.87 11.01 -1.69
C PRO A 194 2.31 9.63 -1.34
N GLY A 195 2.47 8.67 -2.26
CA GLY A 195 2.02 7.29 -2.07
C GLY A 195 2.82 6.58 -0.99
N ILE A 196 4.15 6.71 -0.99
CA ILE A 196 5.03 6.19 0.07
C ILE A 196 4.64 6.77 1.42
N LEU A 197 4.43 8.09 1.53
CA LEU A 197 4.04 8.72 2.79
C LEU A 197 2.71 8.17 3.30
N PHE A 198 1.68 8.13 2.44
CA PHE A 198 0.38 7.57 2.81
C PHE A 198 0.54 6.12 3.31
N HIS A 199 1.22 5.28 2.53
CA HIS A 199 1.33 3.87 2.80
C HIS A 199 2.14 3.58 4.08
N TRP A 200 3.27 4.27 4.25
CA TRP A 200 4.08 4.19 5.47
C TRP A 200 3.25 4.60 6.70
N VAL A 201 2.51 5.70 6.63
CA VAL A 201 1.71 6.16 7.79
C VAL A 201 0.56 5.21 8.09
N ASN A 202 -0.13 4.69 7.07
CA ASN A 202 -1.18 3.68 7.25
C ASN A 202 -0.66 2.47 8.03
N ASN A 203 0.47 1.92 7.59
CA ASN A 203 1.07 0.74 8.23
C ASN A 203 1.68 1.07 9.60
N SER A 204 2.23 2.27 9.77
CA SER A 204 2.76 2.74 11.06
C SER A 204 1.66 2.89 12.10
N VAL A 205 0.50 3.45 11.71
CA VAL A 205 -0.65 3.55 12.64
C VAL A 205 -1.12 2.15 13.02
N ALA A 206 -1.26 1.23 12.07
CA ALA A 206 -1.60 -0.16 12.38
C ALA A 206 -0.61 -0.80 13.36
N PHE A 207 0.71 -0.64 13.14
CA PHE A 207 1.76 -1.16 14.02
C PHE A 207 1.72 -0.54 15.42
N ILE A 208 1.53 0.78 15.52
CA ILE A 208 1.48 1.52 16.79
C ILE A 208 0.22 1.12 17.57
N VAL A 209 -0.94 1.10 16.94
CA VAL A 209 -2.20 0.72 17.60
C VAL A 209 -2.11 -0.70 18.15
N TYR A 210 -1.57 -1.64 17.37
CA TYR A 210 -1.34 -3.01 17.82
C TYR A 210 -0.46 -3.08 19.08
N ASN A 211 0.67 -2.37 19.10
CA ASN A 211 1.61 -2.47 20.21
C ASN A 211 1.17 -1.69 21.46
N LEU A 212 0.40 -0.61 21.30
CA LEU A 212 -0.14 0.17 22.43
C LEU A 212 -1.41 -0.44 23.00
N MET A 213 -2.23 -1.06 22.15
CA MET A 213 -3.54 -1.60 22.50
C MET A 213 -3.73 -2.98 21.85
N PRO A 214 -2.94 -4.00 22.24
CA PRO A 214 -2.98 -5.32 21.62
C PRO A 214 -4.36 -6.00 21.76
N GLN A 215 -5.11 -5.67 22.80
CA GLN A 215 -6.50 -6.11 22.98
C GLN A 215 -7.46 -5.59 21.89
N LEU A 216 -7.06 -4.57 21.13
CA LEU A 216 -7.83 -3.99 20.03
C LEU A 216 -7.39 -4.49 18.65
N ALA A 217 -6.35 -5.32 18.57
CA ALA A 217 -5.79 -5.81 17.31
C ALA A 217 -6.83 -6.53 16.43
N ASP A 218 -7.67 -7.34 17.08
CA ASP A 218 -8.72 -8.13 16.45
C ASP A 218 -10.13 -7.56 16.74
N ALA A 219 -10.19 -6.41 17.44
CA ALA A 219 -11.46 -5.81 17.82
C ALA A 219 -12.14 -5.19 16.60
N LYS A 220 -13.43 -5.44 16.46
CA LYS A 220 -14.26 -4.71 15.50
C LYS A 220 -14.48 -3.30 16.04
N LEU A 221 -14.71 -2.34 15.15
CA LEU A 221 -15.07 -0.97 15.43
C LEU A 221 -16.30 -0.92 16.35
N ILE A 222 -17.26 -1.83 16.16
CA ILE A 222 -18.39 -1.97 17.08
C ILE A 222 -17.98 -2.34 18.51
N ASP A 223 -16.92 -3.12 18.69
CA ASP A 223 -16.39 -3.50 20.01
C ASP A 223 -15.70 -2.31 20.68
N LEU A 224 -15.03 -1.45 19.90
CA LEU A 224 -14.45 -0.18 20.38
C LEU A 224 -15.49 0.79 20.95
N PHE A 225 -16.71 0.71 20.44
CA PHE A 225 -17.85 1.50 20.91
C PHE A 225 -18.80 0.70 21.81
N HIS A 226 -18.33 -0.39 22.42
CA HIS A 226 -19.10 -1.20 23.38
C HIS A 226 -20.47 -1.68 22.85
N GLY A 227 -20.57 -1.97 21.55
CA GLY A 227 -21.83 -2.39 20.93
C GLY A 227 -22.74 -1.25 20.46
N ASP A 228 -22.35 0.01 20.61
CA ASP A 228 -23.16 1.16 20.21
C ASP A 228 -23.03 1.48 18.72
N SER A 229 -24.00 1.02 17.94
CA SER A 229 -24.09 1.26 16.49
C SER A 229 -24.25 2.74 16.11
N ARG A 230 -24.83 3.56 17.00
CA ARG A 230 -24.95 5.00 16.79
C ARG A 230 -23.57 5.64 16.87
N MET A 231 -22.76 5.26 17.86
CA MET A 231 -21.40 5.78 18.01
C MET A 231 -20.49 5.35 16.86
N VAL A 232 -20.60 4.10 16.40
CA VAL A 232 -19.92 3.64 15.17
C VAL A 232 -20.29 4.54 13.99
N THR A 233 -21.58 4.75 13.76
CA THR A 233 -22.08 5.57 12.63
C THR A 233 -21.58 7.01 12.72
N LEU A 234 -21.63 7.62 13.91
CA LEU A 234 -21.11 8.96 14.13
C LEU A 234 -19.60 9.03 13.86
N SER A 235 -18.82 8.04 14.31
CA SER A 235 -17.37 8.00 14.07
C SER A 235 -17.03 8.00 12.58
N VAL A 236 -17.77 7.23 11.78
CA VAL A 236 -17.63 7.17 10.32
C VAL A 236 -17.97 8.53 9.69
N ILE A 237 -19.08 9.16 10.10
CA ILE A 237 -19.49 10.49 9.62
C ILE A 237 -18.41 11.54 9.94
N PHE A 238 -17.90 11.56 11.17
CA PHE A 238 -16.84 12.49 11.56
C PHE A 238 -15.55 12.26 10.77
N SER A 239 -15.18 11.00 10.50
CA SER A 239 -14.03 10.71 9.64
C SER A 239 -14.23 11.22 8.21
N PHE A 240 -15.45 11.22 7.67
CA PHE A 240 -15.72 11.84 6.37
C PHE A 240 -15.56 13.37 6.37
N PHE A 241 -15.83 14.05 7.50
CA PHE A 241 -15.51 15.47 7.64
C PHE A 241 -14.01 15.78 7.65
N ILE A 242 -13.16 14.78 7.85
CA ILE A 242 -11.70 14.89 7.71
C ILE A 242 -11.29 14.50 6.29
N LEU A 243 -11.79 13.35 5.82
CA LEU A 243 -11.40 12.74 4.55
C LEU A 243 -11.81 13.59 3.35
N VAL A 244 -13.06 14.05 3.28
CA VAL A 244 -13.58 14.77 2.10
C VAL A 244 -12.84 16.10 1.88
N PRO A 245 -12.67 16.97 2.90
CA PRO A 245 -11.83 18.15 2.74
C PRO A 245 -10.38 17.80 2.39
N GLY A 246 -9.81 16.75 3.00
CA GLY A 246 -8.46 16.30 2.67
C GLY A 246 -8.29 15.95 1.19
N ILE A 247 -9.21 15.14 0.64
CA ILE A 247 -9.23 14.77 -0.78
C ILE A 247 -9.42 16.00 -1.67
N TYR A 248 -10.30 16.93 -1.30
CA TYR A 248 -10.48 18.17 -2.03
C TYR A 248 -9.19 19.00 -2.08
N GLN A 249 -8.49 19.14 -0.93
CA GLN A 249 -7.26 19.92 -0.85
C GLN A 249 -6.11 19.27 -1.63
N LEU A 250 -6.01 17.93 -1.61
CA LEU A 250 -5.10 17.17 -2.48
C LEU A 250 -5.43 17.38 -3.96
N ASN A 251 -6.71 17.31 -4.33
CA ASN A 251 -7.15 17.55 -5.70
C ASN A 251 -6.77 18.95 -6.21
N VAL A 252 -6.79 19.97 -5.36
CA VAL A 252 -6.39 21.33 -5.75
C VAL A 252 -4.86 21.47 -5.87
N ARG A 253 -4.10 20.81 -4.99
CA ARG A 253 -2.64 21.03 -4.85
C ARG A 253 -1.76 20.10 -5.66
N MET A 254 -2.20 18.87 -5.92
CA MET A 254 -1.39 17.90 -6.65
C MET A 254 -1.34 18.27 -8.14
N LYS A 255 -0.13 18.61 -8.58
CA LYS A 255 0.22 18.90 -9.98
C LYS A 255 1.57 18.24 -10.29
N LYS A 256 1.77 17.88 -11.56
CA LYS A 256 3.09 17.44 -12.05
C LYS A 256 4.06 18.62 -12.00
N ALA A 257 5.34 18.34 -11.80
CA ALA A 257 6.37 19.36 -12.01
C ALA A 257 6.36 19.78 -13.49
N ALA A 258 6.46 21.09 -13.72
CA ALA A 258 6.69 21.65 -15.06
C ALA A 258 8.12 21.36 -15.52
#